data_AF-A0A0L0SDY3-F1
#
_entry.id   AF-A0A0L0SDY3-F1
#
_cell.length_a   1.000
_cell.length_b   1.000
_cell.length_c   1.000
_cell.angle_alpha   90.00
_cell.angle_beta   90.00
_cell.angle_gamma   90.00
#
_symmetry.space_group_name_H-M   'P 1'
#
loop_
_entity.id
_entity.type
_entity.pdbx_description
1 polymer ?
#
loop_
_entity_poly.entity_id
_entity_poly.type
_entity_poly.pdbx_seq_one_letter_code
_entity_poly.pdbx_strand_id
1 'polypeptide(L)'
;MLDCCRSLDDVRDKGITISEFGCLATCNGLQAKVHRADLVTKEQFLEHIIRTSQCDDEVLVVSYFRGTLGQTGTGHFSPLGGYCAATNSVLVFDVARFKYPPYWCPVDLIWDAMLPHDPVTDKPRGYVLMSRSPTEAALPKLNLTTTTVARLVHHLTVEFPHKLANDPELASLAPVDVLARALAREVVQLCTQMEALKCAACDEVVAAVIEEETVGRAIVLRAIRWTKGHSAHAEANEAA
;
A
#
# COMPACT_ATOMS: atom_id res chain seq x y z
N MET A 1 -10.16 0.79 5.59
CA MET A 1 -9.14 1.19 4.61
C MET A 1 -9.17 0.36 3.32
N LEU A 2 -9.82 -0.83 3.28
CA LEU A 2 -9.84 -1.69 2.08
C LEU A 2 -11.22 -1.92 1.42
N ASP A 3 -12.33 -1.42 1.98
CA ASP A 3 -13.69 -1.70 1.47
C ASP A 3 -14.13 -0.84 0.26
N CYS A 4 -13.22 -0.14 -0.41
CA CYS A 4 -13.61 0.75 -1.52
C CYS A 4 -13.93 0.01 -2.83
N CYS A 5 -13.32 -1.16 -3.05
CA CYS A 5 -13.50 -1.95 -4.28
C CYS A 5 -14.15 -3.32 -3.97
N ARG A 6 -13.93 -3.86 -2.77
CA ARG A 6 -14.42 -5.17 -2.34
C ARG A 6 -14.38 -5.29 -0.82
N SER A 7 -15.30 -6.06 -0.21
CA SER A 7 -15.30 -6.29 1.23
C SER A 7 -14.07 -7.09 1.68
N LEU A 8 -13.56 -6.83 2.88
CA LEU A 8 -12.46 -7.60 3.46
C LEU A 8 -12.74 -9.10 3.57
N ASP A 9 -13.97 -9.48 3.91
CA ASP A 9 -14.36 -10.89 4.00
C ASP A 9 -14.30 -11.58 2.62
N ASP A 10 -14.78 -10.93 1.56
CA ASP A 10 -14.65 -11.46 0.20
C ASP A 10 -13.19 -11.60 -0.24
N VAL A 11 -12.34 -10.63 0.13
CA VAL A 11 -10.90 -10.67 -0.20
C VAL A 11 -10.21 -11.80 0.53
N ARG A 12 -10.55 -12.04 1.80
CA ARG A 12 -9.98 -13.16 2.58
C ARG A 12 -10.29 -14.51 1.92
N ASP A 13 -11.52 -14.68 1.44
CA ASP A 13 -12.00 -15.99 0.97
C ASP A 13 -11.65 -16.23 -0.51
N LYS A 14 -11.66 -15.19 -1.35
CA LYS A 14 -11.53 -15.30 -2.82
C LYS A 14 -10.26 -14.67 -3.38
N GLY A 15 -9.52 -13.91 -2.59
CA GLY A 15 -8.44 -13.06 -3.08
C GLY A 15 -8.96 -11.89 -3.92
N ILE A 16 -8.08 -11.34 -4.76
CA ILE A 16 -8.37 -10.21 -5.65
C ILE A 16 -7.77 -10.44 -7.04
N THR A 17 -8.43 -9.87 -8.05
CA THR A 17 -7.95 -9.79 -9.43
C THR A 17 -6.98 -8.64 -9.59
N ILE A 18 -6.21 -8.62 -10.69
CA ILE A 18 -5.24 -7.53 -10.95
C ILE A 18 -5.91 -6.14 -11.09
N SER A 19 -7.14 -6.10 -11.63
CA SER A 19 -7.92 -4.87 -11.73
C SER A 19 -8.34 -4.35 -10.35
N GLU A 20 -8.77 -5.25 -9.45
CA GLU A 20 -9.11 -4.91 -8.07
C GLU A 20 -7.89 -4.46 -7.28
N PHE A 21 -6.73 -5.09 -7.51
CA PHE A 21 -5.45 -4.63 -6.93
C PHE A 21 -5.15 -3.18 -7.33
N GLY A 22 -5.24 -2.84 -8.62
CA GLY A 22 -5.05 -1.47 -9.09
C GLY A 22 -6.07 -0.47 -8.52
N CYS A 23 -7.33 -0.90 -8.39
CA CYS A 23 -8.40 -0.12 -7.75
C CYS A 23 -8.07 0.18 -6.28
N LEU A 24 -7.66 -0.83 -5.52
CA LEU A 24 -7.26 -0.70 -4.12
C LEU A 24 -6.06 0.24 -3.97
N ALA A 25 -5.03 0.10 -4.80
CA ALA A 25 -3.88 1.00 -4.80
C ALA A 25 -4.32 2.47 -5.03
N THR A 26 -5.20 2.69 -6.01
CA THR A 26 -5.74 4.02 -6.32
C THR A 26 -6.58 4.58 -5.18
N CYS A 27 -7.43 3.77 -4.54
CA CYS A 27 -8.20 4.21 -3.37
C CYS A 27 -7.33 4.64 -2.19
N ASN A 28 -6.11 4.08 -2.10
CA ASN A 28 -5.16 4.37 -1.05
C ASN A 28 -4.15 5.46 -1.45
N GLY A 29 -4.49 6.30 -2.43
CA GLY A 29 -3.74 7.51 -2.76
C GLY A 29 -2.52 7.29 -3.65
N LEU A 30 -2.34 6.09 -4.21
CA LEU A 30 -1.30 5.82 -5.20
C LEU A 30 -1.81 6.11 -6.60
N GLN A 31 -0.91 6.52 -7.49
CA GLN A 31 -1.15 6.37 -8.92
C GLN A 31 -0.86 4.91 -9.28
N ALA A 32 -1.86 4.18 -9.78
CA ALA A 32 -1.69 2.79 -10.19
C ALA A 32 -2.04 2.59 -11.67
N LYS A 33 -1.14 1.95 -12.42
CA LYS A 33 -1.34 1.60 -13.84
C LYS A 33 -1.28 0.09 -13.98
N VAL A 34 -2.40 -0.50 -14.38
CA VAL A 34 -2.53 -1.96 -14.59
C VAL A 34 -2.15 -2.31 -16.03
N HIS A 35 -1.21 -3.24 -16.18
CA HIS A 35 -0.73 -3.77 -17.45
C HIS A 35 -1.02 -5.27 -17.53
N ARG A 36 -2.02 -5.66 -18.32
CA ARG A 36 -2.34 -7.07 -18.56
C ARG A 36 -1.45 -7.64 -19.64
N ALA A 37 -1.00 -8.88 -19.50
CA ALA A 37 0.06 -9.46 -20.33
C ALA A 37 -0.33 -9.62 -21.82
N ASP A 38 -1.62 -9.63 -22.16
CA ASP A 38 -2.16 -9.62 -23.53
C ASP A 38 -2.26 -8.22 -24.14
N LEU A 39 -2.09 -7.15 -23.35
CA LEU A 39 -2.22 -5.76 -23.79
C LEU A 39 -0.88 -5.02 -23.88
N VAL A 40 0.21 -5.68 -23.49
CA VAL A 40 1.58 -5.14 -23.51
C VAL A 40 2.54 -6.18 -24.04
N THR A 41 3.73 -5.76 -24.46
CA THR A 41 4.78 -6.69 -24.89
C THR A 41 5.74 -7.03 -23.75
N LYS A 42 6.49 -8.13 -23.93
CA LYS A 42 7.55 -8.53 -22.99
C LYS A 42 8.66 -7.48 -22.91
N GLU A 43 8.94 -6.80 -24.02
CA GLU A 43 9.94 -5.74 -24.11
C GLU A 43 9.53 -4.53 -23.25
N GLN A 44 8.25 -4.13 -23.31
CA GLN A 44 7.72 -3.09 -22.43
C GLN A 44 7.78 -3.48 -20.96
N PHE A 45 7.50 -4.75 -20.65
CA PHE A 45 7.64 -5.27 -19.29
C PHE A 45 9.09 -5.21 -18.79
N LEU A 46 10.06 -5.60 -19.61
CA LEU A 46 11.49 -5.50 -19.29
C LEU A 46 11.92 -4.03 -19.10
N GLU A 47 11.46 -3.12 -19.95
CA GLU A 47 11.70 -1.68 -19.79
C GLU A 47 11.20 -1.16 -18.44
N HIS A 48 9.98 -1.54 -18.05
CA HIS A 48 9.40 -1.18 -16.76
C HIS A 48 10.15 -1.79 -15.57
N ILE A 49 10.60 -3.05 -15.67
CA ILE A 49 11.45 -3.69 -14.66
C ILE A 49 12.75 -2.89 -14.46
N ILE A 50 13.45 -2.57 -15.56
CA ILE A 50 14.73 -1.87 -15.51
C ILE A 50 14.54 -0.50 -14.88
N ARG A 51 13.52 0.26 -15.32
CA ARG A 51 13.20 1.58 -14.80
C ARG A 51 12.89 1.53 -13.30
N THR A 52 11.99 0.66 -12.86
CA THR A 52 11.58 0.57 -11.45
C THR A 52 12.68 0.00 -10.54
N SER A 53 13.66 -0.71 -11.10
CA SER A 53 14.85 -1.14 -10.35
C SER A 53 15.89 -0.02 -10.15
N GLN A 54 15.67 1.15 -10.75
CA GLN A 54 16.60 2.30 -10.74
C GLN A 54 16.00 3.55 -10.07
N CYS A 55 14.78 3.47 -9.52
CA CYS A 55 14.12 4.59 -8.87
C CYS A 55 13.46 4.17 -7.53
N ASP A 56 13.26 5.15 -6.65
CA ASP A 56 12.71 4.94 -5.30
C ASP A 56 11.23 5.36 -5.20
N ASP A 57 10.68 5.96 -6.25
CA ASP A 57 9.35 6.59 -6.28
C ASP A 57 8.28 5.76 -7.03
N GLU A 58 8.69 4.65 -7.64
CA GLU A 58 7.81 3.74 -8.38
C GLU A 58 8.13 2.28 -8.02
N VAL A 59 7.07 1.47 -7.84
CA VAL A 59 7.16 0.05 -7.51
C VAL A 59 6.37 -0.75 -8.53
N LEU A 60 6.95 -1.86 -8.98
CA LEU A 60 6.29 -2.82 -9.85
C LEU A 60 5.84 -4.04 -9.03
N VAL A 61 4.54 -4.33 -9.06
CA VAL A 61 3.97 -5.56 -8.48
C VAL A 61 3.46 -6.47 -9.59
N VAL A 62 3.92 -7.72 -9.60
CA VAL A 62 3.49 -8.72 -10.58
C VAL A 62 2.36 -9.58 -10.01
N SER A 63 1.37 -9.87 -10.84
CA SER A 63 0.34 -10.89 -10.66
C SER A 63 0.66 -12.07 -11.56
N TYR A 64 0.94 -13.24 -10.99
CA TYR A 64 1.43 -14.41 -11.74
C TYR A 64 0.83 -15.71 -11.25
N PHE A 65 0.92 -16.75 -12.08
CA PHE A 65 0.53 -18.11 -11.74
C PHE A 65 1.73 -18.90 -11.23
N ARG A 66 1.67 -19.37 -9.98
CA ARG A 66 2.76 -20.15 -9.35
C ARG A 66 3.07 -21.45 -10.07
N GLY A 67 2.08 -22.09 -10.67
CA GLY A 67 2.27 -23.35 -11.39
C GLY A 67 3.27 -23.23 -12.54
N THR A 68 3.32 -22.08 -13.23
CA THR A 68 4.32 -21.84 -14.29
C THR A 68 5.75 -21.82 -13.74
N LEU A 69 5.93 -21.39 -12.48
CA LEU A 69 7.23 -21.37 -11.80
C LEU A 69 7.57 -22.71 -11.12
N GLY A 70 6.74 -23.75 -11.28
CA GLY A 70 6.89 -25.00 -10.53
C GLY A 70 6.64 -24.85 -9.02
N GLN A 71 5.98 -23.77 -8.60
CA GLN A 71 5.64 -23.51 -7.21
C GLN A 71 4.23 -24.03 -6.90
N THR A 72 3.99 -24.35 -5.63
CA THR A 72 2.66 -24.80 -5.21
C THR A 72 1.73 -23.60 -5.01
N GLY A 73 0.45 -23.76 -5.34
CA GLY A 73 -0.56 -22.70 -5.28
C GLY A 73 -0.96 -22.19 -6.66
N THR A 74 -1.86 -21.21 -6.70
CA THR A 74 -2.46 -20.70 -7.93
C THR A 74 -1.97 -19.28 -8.25
N GLY A 75 -2.87 -18.29 -8.31
CA GLY A 75 -2.52 -16.89 -8.53
C GLY A 75 -1.82 -16.28 -7.31
N HIS A 76 -0.84 -15.43 -7.54
CA HIS A 76 -0.10 -14.75 -6.48
C HIS A 76 0.32 -13.34 -6.91
N PHE A 77 0.50 -12.44 -5.93
CA PHE A 77 1.03 -11.10 -6.14
C PHE A 77 2.33 -10.92 -5.37
N SER A 78 3.34 -10.30 -5.97
CA SER A 78 4.57 -9.92 -5.25
C SER A 78 5.25 -8.72 -5.91
N PRO A 79 5.86 -7.82 -5.12
CA PRO A 79 6.71 -6.78 -5.68
C PRO A 79 7.98 -7.37 -6.30
N LEU A 80 8.46 -6.73 -7.37
CA LEU A 80 9.79 -6.96 -7.93
C LEU A 80 10.77 -5.99 -7.27
N GLY A 81 11.83 -6.54 -6.69
CA GLY A 81 12.79 -5.82 -5.85
C GLY A 81 14.09 -5.42 -6.52
N GLY A 82 14.31 -5.84 -7.77
CA GLY A 82 15.52 -5.52 -8.51
C GLY A 82 15.69 -6.37 -9.76
N TYR A 83 16.65 -5.97 -10.59
CA TYR A 83 16.96 -6.58 -11.87
C TYR A 83 18.47 -6.86 -11.99
N CYS A 84 18.81 -8.07 -12.42
CA CYS A 84 20.17 -8.51 -12.71
C CYS A 84 20.34 -8.67 -14.22
N ALA A 85 21.04 -7.73 -14.86
CA ALA A 85 21.29 -7.75 -16.30
C ALA A 85 22.15 -8.95 -16.75
N ALA A 86 23.12 -9.39 -15.92
CA ALA A 86 24.02 -10.48 -16.25
C ALA A 86 23.30 -11.82 -16.44
N THR A 87 22.20 -12.04 -15.72
CA THR A 87 21.41 -13.27 -15.78
C THR A 87 20.00 -13.05 -16.33
N ASN A 88 19.69 -11.84 -16.80
CA ASN A 88 18.33 -11.42 -17.20
C ASN A 88 17.25 -11.89 -16.21
N SER A 89 17.43 -11.56 -14.93
CA SER A 89 16.59 -12.06 -13.84
C SER A 89 16.06 -10.94 -12.96
N VAL A 90 14.89 -11.14 -12.36
CA VAL A 90 14.28 -10.23 -11.38
C VAL A 90 14.23 -10.84 -9.99
N LEU A 91 14.40 -10.02 -8.97
CA LEU A 91 14.23 -10.42 -7.59
C LEU A 91 12.75 -10.34 -7.22
N VAL A 92 12.12 -11.48 -6.91
CA VAL A 92 10.72 -11.54 -6.47
C VAL A 92 10.69 -11.52 -4.94
N PHE A 93 10.08 -10.48 -4.35
CA PHE A 93 9.84 -10.41 -2.91
C PHE A 93 8.52 -11.12 -2.55
N ASP A 94 8.57 -12.46 -2.46
CA ASP A 94 7.38 -13.26 -2.17
C ASP A 94 6.77 -12.90 -0.80
N VAL A 95 5.53 -12.39 -0.83
CA VAL A 95 4.81 -11.99 0.39
C VAL A 95 4.30 -13.20 1.20
N ALA A 96 4.23 -14.39 0.62
CA ALA A 96 3.95 -15.64 1.33
C ALA A 96 5.22 -16.20 1.98
N ARG A 97 5.82 -15.42 2.91
CA ARG A 97 7.11 -15.70 3.55
C ARG A 97 7.18 -17.03 4.30
N PHE A 98 6.02 -17.57 4.70
CA PHE A 98 5.93 -18.91 5.30
C PHE A 98 6.24 -20.04 4.32
N LYS A 99 6.27 -19.75 3.02
CA LYS A 99 6.34 -20.73 1.94
C LYS A 99 7.59 -20.60 1.09
N TYR A 100 7.94 -19.38 0.70
CA TYR A 100 9.09 -19.11 -0.14
C TYR A 100 9.83 -17.86 0.36
N PRO A 101 11.17 -17.89 0.49
CA PRO A 101 11.97 -16.68 0.68
C PRO A 101 11.99 -15.85 -0.61
N PRO A 102 12.51 -14.60 -0.60
CA PRO A 102 12.81 -13.89 -1.83
C PRO A 102 13.74 -14.69 -2.75
N TYR A 103 13.47 -14.69 -4.05
CA TYR A 103 14.22 -15.49 -5.03
C TYR A 103 14.41 -14.75 -6.35
N TRP A 104 15.45 -15.13 -7.09
CA TRP A 104 15.69 -14.66 -8.45
C TRP A 104 14.91 -15.50 -9.46
N CYS A 105 14.20 -14.84 -10.37
CA CYS A 105 13.41 -15.48 -11.42
C CYS A 105 13.85 -14.92 -12.79
N PRO A 106 14.12 -15.78 -13.80
CA PRO A 106 14.36 -15.31 -15.17
C PRO A 106 13.18 -14.46 -15.67
N VAL A 107 13.48 -13.37 -16.38
CA VAL A 107 12.44 -12.45 -16.92
C VAL A 107 11.46 -13.19 -17.84
N ASP A 108 11.96 -14.10 -18.67
CA ASP A 108 11.11 -14.89 -19.56
C ASP A 108 10.14 -15.78 -18.77
N LEU A 109 10.62 -16.40 -17.69
CA LEU A 109 9.81 -17.30 -16.87
C LEU A 109 8.71 -16.55 -16.11
N ILE A 110 9.02 -15.37 -15.54
CA ILE A 110 8.01 -14.57 -14.85
C ILE A 110 7.01 -13.95 -15.86
N TRP A 111 7.45 -13.63 -17.08
CA TRP A 111 6.57 -13.22 -18.17
C TRP A 111 5.58 -14.32 -18.53
N ASP A 112 6.07 -15.53 -18.77
CA ASP A 112 5.24 -16.69 -19.08
C ASP A 112 4.24 -17.00 -17.95
N ALA A 113 4.61 -16.71 -16.69
CA ALA A 113 3.74 -16.89 -15.55
C ALA A 113 2.57 -15.90 -15.47
N MET A 114 2.62 -14.80 -16.22
CA MET A 114 1.50 -13.86 -16.32
C MET A 114 0.47 -14.27 -17.39
N LEU A 115 0.85 -15.12 -18.35
CA LEU A 115 0.00 -15.50 -19.49
C LEU A 115 -1.20 -16.41 -19.13
N PRO A 116 -1.09 -17.39 -18.20
CA PRO A 116 -2.23 -18.20 -17.80
C PRO A 116 -3.39 -17.34 -17.32
N HIS A 117 -4.60 -17.73 -17.70
CA HIS A 117 -5.81 -16.99 -17.33
C HIS A 117 -6.05 -17.04 -15.81
N ASP A 118 -6.53 -15.93 -15.26
CA ASP A 118 -7.15 -15.88 -13.95
C ASP A 118 -8.57 -16.48 -14.06
N PRO A 119 -8.90 -17.54 -13.30
CA PRO A 119 -10.22 -18.19 -13.38
C PRO A 119 -11.39 -17.26 -13.02
N VAL A 120 -11.15 -16.16 -12.31
CA VAL A 120 -12.20 -15.20 -11.96
C VAL A 120 -12.56 -14.30 -13.14
N THR A 121 -11.58 -13.94 -13.98
CA THR A 121 -11.76 -12.96 -15.05
C THR A 121 -11.72 -13.56 -16.46
N ASP A 122 -11.29 -14.82 -16.57
CA ASP A 122 -10.94 -15.52 -17.81
C ASP A 122 -10.02 -14.70 -18.72
N LYS A 123 -9.10 -13.96 -18.11
CA LYS A 123 -8.13 -13.11 -18.80
C LYS A 123 -6.73 -13.38 -18.23
N PRO A 124 -5.66 -13.13 -19.00
CA PRO A 124 -4.30 -13.19 -18.49
C PRO A 124 -4.10 -12.27 -17.28
N ARG A 125 -3.09 -12.60 -16.48
CA ARG A 125 -2.63 -11.75 -15.38
C ARG A 125 -1.75 -10.62 -15.94
N GLY A 126 -0.78 -10.14 -15.18
CA GLY A 126 0.03 -9.00 -15.60
C GLY A 126 0.77 -8.35 -14.44
N TYR A 127 1.05 -7.07 -14.54
CA TYR A 127 1.72 -6.30 -13.50
C TYR A 127 1.07 -4.93 -13.30
N VAL A 128 1.37 -4.30 -12.18
CA VAL A 128 0.87 -2.99 -11.81
C VAL A 128 2.06 -2.11 -11.46
N LEU A 129 2.18 -0.97 -12.14
CA LEU A 129 3.10 0.11 -11.76
C LEU A 129 2.39 1.01 -10.77
N MET A 130 3.04 1.27 -9.64
CA MET A 130 2.51 2.12 -8.58
C MET A 130 3.51 3.19 -8.22
N SER A 131 3.07 4.44 -8.13
CA SER A 131 3.88 5.56 -7.68
C SER A 131 3.08 6.46 -6.74
N ARG A 132 3.78 7.35 -6.04
CA ARG A 132 3.12 8.40 -5.26
C ARG A 132 2.31 9.29 -6.19
N SER A 133 1.03 9.52 -5.88
CA SER A 133 0.24 10.48 -6.64
C SER A 133 0.86 11.88 -6.47
N PRO A 134 1.15 12.62 -7.56
CA PRO A 134 1.79 13.94 -7.50
C PRO A 134 0.91 15.02 -6.87
N THR A 135 -0.37 14.73 -6.59
CA THR A 135 -1.33 15.69 -6.07
C THR A 135 -1.59 15.47 -4.58
N GLU A 136 -1.67 16.57 -3.85
CA GLU A 136 -2.34 16.79 -2.54
C GLU A 136 -3.82 16.30 -2.50
N ALA A 137 -4.27 15.56 -3.51
CA ALA A 137 -5.60 15.02 -3.70
C ALA A 137 -5.70 13.53 -3.31
N ALA A 138 -4.83 13.03 -2.44
CA ALA A 138 -5.15 11.87 -1.61
C ALA A 138 -6.16 12.29 -0.54
N LEU A 139 -7.31 12.82 -0.96
CA LEU A 139 -8.49 12.72 -0.12
C LEU A 139 -8.84 11.22 -0.15
N PRO A 140 -8.63 10.47 0.94
CA PRO A 140 -9.12 9.12 1.02
C PRO A 140 -10.61 9.22 0.74
N LYS A 141 -11.08 8.36 -0.15
CA LYS A 141 -12.50 8.26 -0.43
C LYS A 141 -13.17 7.87 0.89
N LEU A 142 -13.75 8.86 1.56
CA LEU A 142 -14.41 8.66 2.83
C LEU A 142 -15.61 7.77 2.55
N ASN A 143 -15.55 6.52 3.01
CA ASN A 143 -16.69 5.62 2.88
C ASN A 143 -17.78 6.13 3.83
N LEU A 144 -18.84 6.71 3.25
CA LEU A 144 -19.94 7.34 3.99
C LEU A 144 -20.86 6.28 4.58
N THR A 145 -20.43 5.70 5.70
CA THR A 145 -21.31 4.90 6.58
C THR A 145 -21.99 5.82 7.58
N THR A 146 -23.08 5.37 8.23
CA THR A 146 -23.73 6.12 9.32
C THR A 146 -22.73 6.53 10.40
N THR A 147 -21.80 5.63 10.74
CA THR A 147 -20.73 5.87 11.72
C THR A 147 -19.71 6.88 11.22
N THR A 148 -19.26 6.76 9.97
CA THR A 148 -18.30 7.70 9.37
C THR A 148 -18.88 9.10 9.23
N VAL A 149 -20.16 9.20 8.84
CA VAL A 149 -20.90 10.46 8.74
C VAL A 149 -21.07 11.09 10.11
N ALA A 150 -21.46 10.32 11.14
CA ALA A 150 -21.60 10.85 12.50
C ALA A 150 -20.26 11.40 13.03
N ARG A 151 -19.15 10.69 12.81
CA ARG A 151 -17.81 11.16 13.18
C ARG A 151 -17.40 12.39 12.38
N LEU A 152 -17.62 12.40 11.07
CA LEU A 152 -17.32 13.55 10.23
C LEU A 152 -18.11 14.78 10.67
N VAL A 153 -19.41 14.63 10.96
CA VAL A 153 -20.26 15.71 11.45
C VAL A 153 -19.74 16.21 12.79
N HIS A 154 -19.50 15.32 13.76
CA HIS A 154 -18.96 15.72 15.07
C HIS A 154 -17.63 16.48 14.92
N HIS A 155 -16.75 15.97 14.06
CA HIS A 155 -15.47 16.57 13.81
C HIS A 155 -15.60 17.96 13.16
N LEU A 156 -16.38 18.10 12.08
CA LEU A 156 -16.59 19.36 11.36
C LEU A 156 -17.35 20.42 12.16
N THR A 157 -18.24 20.00 13.07
CA THR A 157 -19.14 20.91 13.81
C THR A 157 -18.71 21.20 15.23
N VAL A 158 -17.85 20.37 15.81
CA VAL A 158 -17.41 20.50 17.22
C VAL A 158 -15.90 20.64 17.32
N GLU A 159 -15.14 19.65 16.87
CA GLU A 159 -13.69 19.63 17.08
C GLU A 159 -12.97 20.66 16.21
N PHE A 160 -13.34 20.76 14.93
CA PHE A 160 -12.70 21.65 13.98
C PHE A 160 -12.88 23.14 14.33
N PRO A 161 -14.10 23.64 14.64
CA PRO A 161 -14.29 25.02 15.10
C PRO A 161 -13.53 25.31 16.40
N HIS A 162 -13.46 24.34 17.32
CA HIS A 162 -12.68 24.48 18.55
C HIS A 162 -11.18 24.59 18.26
N LYS A 163 -10.63 23.78 17.35
CA LYS A 163 -9.22 23.90 16.93
C LYS A 163 -8.96 25.22 16.22
N LEU A 164 -9.84 25.65 15.31
CA LEU A 164 -9.71 26.93 14.60
C LEU A 164 -9.72 28.14 15.55
N ALA A 165 -10.51 28.09 16.62
CA ALA A 165 -10.59 29.16 17.61
C ALA A 165 -9.35 29.23 18.53
N ASN A 166 -8.63 28.11 18.69
CA ASN A 166 -7.56 27.99 19.68
C ASN A 166 -6.16 27.77 19.08
N ASP A 167 -6.05 27.56 17.76
CA ASP A 167 -4.80 27.41 17.04
C ASP A 167 -4.46 28.70 16.25
N PRO A 168 -3.48 29.49 16.73
CA PRO A 168 -3.13 30.77 16.11
C PRO A 168 -2.51 30.61 14.70
N GLU A 169 -2.00 29.43 14.35
CA GLU A 169 -1.44 29.16 13.02
C GLU A 169 -2.57 28.97 12.00
N LEU A 170 -3.64 28.24 12.35
CA LEU A 170 -4.84 28.09 11.52
C LEU A 170 -5.66 29.38 11.40
N ALA A 171 -5.69 30.20 12.45
CA ALA A 171 -6.40 31.48 12.45
C ALA A 171 -5.83 32.49 11.43
N SER A 172 -4.59 32.28 10.96
CA SER A 172 -3.89 33.15 10.02
C SER A 172 -4.09 32.80 8.53
N LEU A 173 -4.73 31.67 8.24
CA LEU A 173 -4.92 31.15 6.88
C LEU A 173 -6.18 31.71 6.21
N ALA A 174 -6.18 31.82 4.88
CA ALA A 174 -7.38 32.19 4.13
C ALA A 174 -8.45 31.08 4.27
N PRO A 175 -9.76 31.41 4.32
CA PRO A 175 -10.82 30.43 4.60
C PRO A 175 -10.83 29.18 3.70
N VAL A 176 -10.39 29.32 2.44
CA VAL A 176 -10.28 28.21 1.48
C VAL A 176 -9.09 27.30 1.80
N ASP A 177 -7.98 27.87 2.25
CA ASP A 177 -6.77 27.14 2.65
C ASP A 177 -6.94 26.48 4.03
N VAL A 178 -7.71 27.10 4.92
CA VAL A 178 -8.14 26.54 6.20
C VAL A 178 -8.90 25.23 5.97
N LEU A 179 -9.90 25.24 5.09
CA LEU A 179 -10.72 24.06 4.82
C LEU A 179 -9.90 22.95 4.16
N ALA A 180 -9.05 23.28 3.17
CA ALA A 180 -8.20 22.30 2.50
C ALA A 180 -7.15 21.69 3.43
N ARG A 181 -6.46 22.49 4.25
CA ARG A 181 -5.42 22.02 5.18
C ARG A 181 -5.99 21.32 6.40
N ALA A 182 -7.10 21.81 6.94
CA ALA A 182 -7.77 21.16 8.05
C ALA A 182 -8.40 19.84 7.61
N LEU A 183 -9.09 19.80 6.47
CA LEU A 183 -9.57 18.54 5.93
C LEU A 183 -8.41 17.60 5.65
N ALA A 184 -7.30 18.04 5.03
CA ALA A 184 -6.15 17.17 4.78
C ALA A 184 -5.52 16.62 6.08
N ARG A 185 -5.30 17.46 7.10
CA ARG A 185 -4.74 17.04 8.40
C ARG A 185 -5.69 16.13 9.18
N GLU A 186 -6.98 16.42 9.15
CA GLU A 186 -7.99 15.67 9.91
C GLU A 186 -8.38 14.37 9.24
N VAL A 187 -8.38 14.34 7.92
CA VAL A 187 -8.46 13.13 7.13
C VAL A 187 -7.29 12.20 7.45
N VAL A 188 -6.07 12.74 7.53
CA VAL A 188 -4.88 11.97 7.95
C VAL A 188 -5.06 11.49 9.40
N GLN A 189 -5.56 12.34 10.31
CA GLN A 189 -5.79 11.99 11.72
C GLN A 189 -6.91 10.95 11.92
N LEU A 190 -7.98 11.01 11.12
CA LEU A 190 -9.04 10.00 11.06
C LEU A 190 -8.51 8.69 10.48
N CYS A 191 -7.65 8.73 9.46
CA CYS A 191 -6.99 7.55 8.91
C CYS A 191 -6.04 6.89 9.92
N THR A 192 -5.23 7.65 10.67
CA THR A 192 -4.34 7.12 11.70
C THR A 192 -5.11 6.59 12.92
N GLN A 193 -6.23 7.25 13.30
CA GLN A 193 -7.11 6.72 14.35
C GLN A 193 -7.85 5.44 13.93
N MET A 194 -8.07 5.23 12.63
CA MET A 194 -8.59 3.96 12.11
C MET A 194 -7.56 2.82 12.18
N GLU A 195 -6.26 3.11 12.06
CA GLU A 195 -5.18 2.12 12.26
C GLU A 195 -4.93 1.81 13.74
N ALA A 196 -5.22 2.75 14.65
CA ALA A 196 -5.14 2.53 16.09
C ALA A 196 -6.30 1.72 16.70
N LEU A 197 -7.31 1.35 15.89
CA LEU A 197 -8.39 0.44 16.31
C LEU A 197 -7.88 -1.01 16.34
N LYS A 198 -7.36 -1.36 17.51
CA LYS A 198 -6.91 -2.67 18.00
C LYS A 198 -7.47 -3.89 17.26
N CYS A 199 -6.55 -4.80 16.90
CA CYS A 199 -6.85 -6.21 16.74
C CYS A 199 -7.43 -6.75 18.07
N ALA A 200 -8.69 -7.18 18.06
CA ALA A 200 -9.37 -7.75 19.23
C ALA A 200 -8.75 -9.07 19.77
N ALA A 201 -7.65 -9.55 19.18
CA ALA A 201 -7.05 -10.84 19.51
C ALA A 201 -5.66 -10.79 20.16
N CYS A 202 -4.91 -9.67 20.13
CA CYS A 202 -3.50 -9.71 20.56
C CYS A 202 -2.91 -8.50 21.32
N ASP A 203 -3.68 -7.44 21.61
CA ASP A 203 -3.28 -6.31 22.48
C ASP A 203 -1.88 -5.66 22.22
N GLU A 204 -1.26 -5.88 21.05
CA GLU A 204 -0.02 -5.21 20.65
C GLU A 204 -0.30 -3.97 19.78
N VAL A 205 0.40 -2.87 20.10
CA VAL A 205 0.40 -1.62 19.34
C VAL A 205 1.51 -1.68 18.29
N VAL A 206 1.13 -1.73 17.01
CA VAL A 206 2.07 -1.55 15.89
C VAL A 206 1.98 -0.10 15.45
N ALA A 207 2.95 0.74 15.82
CA ALA A 207 2.97 2.15 15.43
C ALA A 207 3.93 2.37 14.25
N ALA A 208 3.45 3.01 13.18
CA ALA A 208 4.28 3.77 12.27
C ALA A 208 4.37 5.20 12.80
N VAL A 209 5.57 5.66 13.17
CA VAL A 209 5.77 7.05 13.56
C VAL A 209 6.01 7.86 12.28
N ILE A 210 5.08 8.76 11.99
CA ILE A 210 5.24 9.79 10.95
C ILE A 210 6.01 10.94 11.62
N GLU A 211 7.29 11.11 11.28
CA GLU A 211 8.00 12.33 11.65
C GLU A 211 7.72 13.43 10.62
N GLU A 212 7.35 14.60 11.14
CA GLU A 212 7.03 15.79 10.36
C GLU A 212 8.34 16.50 10.00
N GLU A 213 8.80 16.38 8.75
CA GLU A 213 9.94 17.17 8.26
C GLU A 213 9.42 18.24 7.30
N THR A 214 9.57 19.51 7.70
CA THR A 214 9.23 20.67 6.87
C THR A 214 10.40 20.99 5.96
N VAL A 215 10.24 20.76 4.65
CA VAL A 215 11.18 21.24 3.64
C VAL A 215 10.47 22.31 2.81
N GLY A 216 10.67 23.58 3.18
CA GLY A 216 9.98 24.71 2.56
C GLY A 216 8.50 24.81 2.94
N ARG A 217 7.62 25.13 1.98
CA ARG A 217 6.14 25.25 2.17
C ARG A 217 5.39 23.92 2.04
N ALA A 218 6.09 22.82 1.76
CA ALA A 218 5.50 21.51 1.58
C ALA A 218 5.77 20.61 2.79
N ILE A 219 4.74 19.89 3.24
CA ILE A 219 4.88 18.82 4.23
C ILE A 219 5.34 17.57 3.49
N VAL A 220 6.57 17.12 3.76
CA VAL A 220 7.12 15.92 3.15
C VAL A 220 6.96 14.76 4.13
N LEU A 221 6.02 13.86 3.84
CA LEU A 221 5.92 12.57 4.55
C LEU A 221 7.11 11.70 4.14
N ARG A 222 8.03 11.47 5.08
CA ARG A 222 9.16 10.55 4.94
C ARG A 222 8.75 9.19 5.53
N ALA A 223 8.88 8.11 4.77
CA ALA A 223 8.78 6.77 5.34
C ALA A 223 10.06 6.49 6.14
N ILE A 224 9.97 6.40 7.48
CA ILE A 224 11.13 6.11 8.33
C ILE A 224 11.25 4.61 8.64
N ARG A 225 12.52 4.22 8.63
CA ARG A 225 13.18 2.93 8.85
C ARG A 225 12.65 2.10 10.02
N TRP A 226 12.59 0.80 9.80
CA TRP A 226 12.31 -0.22 10.83
C TRP A 226 13.55 -0.43 11.73
N THR A 227 13.40 -0.31 13.05
CA THR A 227 14.40 -0.81 14.00
C THR A 227 13.75 -1.82 14.94
N LYS A 228 14.28 -3.06 14.95
CA LYS A 228 14.00 -4.00 16.03
C LYS A 228 14.70 -3.48 17.28
N GLY A 229 13.94 -3.04 18.27
CA GLY A 229 14.45 -2.93 19.64
C GLY A 229 14.81 -4.33 20.14
N HIS A 230 16.09 -4.58 20.40
CA HIS A 230 16.56 -5.75 21.14
C HIS A 230 16.90 -5.36 22.59
N SER A 231 16.70 -6.36 23.46
CA SER A 231 17.23 -6.56 24.82
C SER A 231 16.43 -5.87 25.95
N ALA A 232 16.17 -6.47 27.11
CA ALA A 232 16.52 -7.76 27.72
C ALA A 232 15.69 -7.95 29.01
N HIS A 233 15.89 -9.10 29.67
CA HIS A 233 15.30 -9.64 30.92
C HIS A 233 14.12 -10.59 30.68
N ALA A 234 14.21 -11.89 30.96
CA ALA A 234 14.75 -12.49 32.18
C ALA A 234 15.52 -13.81 31.94
N GLU A 235 16.76 -13.86 32.46
CA GLU A 235 17.25 -15.04 33.15
C GLU A 235 16.71 -14.99 34.59
N ALA A 236 16.07 -16.07 35.03
CA ALA A 236 16.14 -16.65 36.39
C ALA A 236 14.90 -17.54 36.63
N ASN A 237 15.11 -18.86 36.55
CA ASN A 237 14.70 -19.76 37.63
C ASN A 237 15.33 -21.15 37.42
N GLU A 238 16.45 -21.34 38.11
CA GLU A 238 16.88 -22.65 38.60
C GLU A 238 16.25 -22.89 39.99
N ALA A 239 16.05 -24.16 40.32
CA ALA A 239 15.70 -24.76 41.63
C ALA A 239 14.21 -24.90 42.01
N ALA A 240 13.63 -26.05 41.66
CA ALA A 240 13.27 -27.12 42.61
C ALA A 240 12.94 -28.43 41.87
#